data_AF-A0A1V6INM4-F1
#
_entry.id   AF-A0A1V6INM4-F1
#
_cell.length_a   1.000
_cell.length_b   1.000
_cell.length_c   1.000
_cell.angle_alpha   90.00
_cell.angle_beta   90.00
_cell.angle_gamma   90.00
#
_symmetry.space_group_name_H-M   'P 1'
#
loop_
_entity.id
_entity.type
_entity.pdbx_description
1 polymer ?
#
loop_
_entity_poly.entity_id
_entity_poly.type
_entity_poly.pdbx_seq_one_letter_code
_entity_poly.pdbx_strand_id
1 'polypeptide(L)'
;MQFLPVLEYIKSGIVPPGTSGSHVAPWSVSSEKYGDFLCDIFDLWSKDDVGTRFIPFFESVLANYLGIPPGICAWCETCGNNVALEWNGDVYLCDHFVYPEYKIGNISTMSFSQMASSDKLFGFGMGKRNGLPDACFRCPYYRLCFGECPKHRFLTTADGQPGLNALCEGYKRFFAYTEAWFIKMGLSV
;
A
#
# COMPACT_ATOMS: atom_id res chain seq x y z
N MET A 1 -11.95 -6.38 9.60
CA MET A 1 -12.46 -5.14 8.99
C MET A 1 -11.29 -4.40 8.36
N GLN A 2 -11.38 -3.98 7.10
CA GLN A 2 -10.31 -3.27 6.41
C GLN A 2 -10.69 -1.81 6.21
N PHE A 3 -9.78 -0.90 6.55
CA PHE A 3 -9.93 0.53 6.33
C PHE A 3 -9.06 0.93 5.15
N LEU A 4 -9.71 1.33 4.05
CA LEU A 4 -9.02 1.81 2.87
C LEU A 4 -9.08 3.34 2.85
N PRO A 5 -7.94 4.03 2.71
CA PRO A 5 -7.94 5.48 2.63
C PRO A 5 -8.57 5.91 1.29
N VAL A 6 -9.45 6.89 1.34
CA VAL A 6 -9.98 7.53 0.13
C VAL A 6 -9.00 8.64 -0.26
N LEU A 7 -8.31 8.45 -1.39
CA LEU A 7 -7.32 9.40 -1.88
C LEU A 7 -7.29 9.39 -3.40
N GLU A 8 -7.91 10.40 -4.00
CA GLU A 8 -8.18 10.43 -5.44
C GLU A 8 -7.85 11.79 -6.06
N TYR A 9 -7.49 11.80 -7.34
CA TYR A 9 -7.30 13.01 -8.13
C TYR A 9 -8.48 13.19 -9.08
N ILE A 10 -8.91 14.45 -9.26
CA ILE A 10 -10.03 14.80 -10.13
C ILE A 10 -9.68 15.90 -11.13
N LYS A 11 -10.41 15.89 -12.25
CA LYS A 11 -10.49 16.98 -13.23
C LYS A 11 -11.92 17.14 -13.75
N SER A 12 -12.35 16.25 -14.67
CA SER A 12 -13.75 16.05 -15.09
C SER A 12 -14.36 14.76 -14.56
N GLY A 13 -13.57 14.00 -13.80
CA GLY A 13 -13.83 12.71 -13.18
C GLY A 13 -12.56 12.27 -12.43
N ILE A 14 -12.57 11.06 -11.86
CA ILE A 14 -11.37 10.48 -11.23
C ILE A 14 -10.32 10.21 -12.32
N VAL A 15 -9.09 10.65 -12.08
CA VAL A 15 -7.97 10.51 -13.01
C VAL A 15 -6.70 10.07 -12.28
N PRO A 16 -5.73 9.47 -12.98
CA PRO A 16 -4.44 9.14 -12.38
C PRO A 16 -3.74 10.36 -11.77
N PRO A 17 -3.04 10.19 -10.64
CA PRO A 17 -2.15 11.22 -10.10
C PRO A 17 -1.12 11.67 -11.16
N GLY A 18 -0.83 12.98 -11.21
CA GLY A 18 0.09 13.56 -12.21
C GLY A 18 -0.55 13.91 -13.56
N THR A 19 -1.84 13.63 -13.76
CA THR A 19 -2.59 14.11 -14.93
C THR A 19 -2.57 15.64 -15.00
N SER A 20 -2.22 16.20 -16.16
CA SER A 20 -2.11 17.66 -16.31
C SER A 20 -3.43 18.38 -16.00
N GLY A 21 -3.37 19.30 -15.03
CA GLY A 21 -4.51 20.07 -14.54
C GLY A 21 -5.45 19.31 -13.60
N SER A 22 -5.06 18.12 -13.12
CA SER A 22 -5.79 17.47 -12.02
C SER A 22 -5.37 18.03 -10.66
N HIS A 23 -6.23 17.83 -9.66
CA HIS A 23 -5.97 18.19 -8.27
C HIS A 23 -6.57 17.12 -7.34
N VAL A 24 -6.14 17.09 -6.08
CA VAL A 24 -6.67 16.16 -5.08
C VAL A 24 -8.15 16.44 -4.85
N ALA A 25 -8.97 15.38 -4.85
CA ALA A 25 -10.40 15.49 -4.64
C ALA A 25 -10.72 15.99 -3.21
N PRO A 26 -11.75 16.84 -3.01
CA PRO A 26 -12.05 17.45 -1.72
C PRO A 26 -12.49 16.45 -0.63
N TRP A 27 -12.93 15.25 -1.03
CA TRP A 27 -13.27 14.16 -0.12
C TRP A 27 -12.08 13.23 0.20
N SER A 28 -10.89 13.51 -0.35
CA SER A 28 -9.69 12.74 -0.02
C SER A 28 -9.26 13.01 1.41
N VAL A 29 -8.81 11.97 2.12
CA VAL A 29 -8.30 12.10 3.48
C VAL A 29 -6.93 12.76 3.47
N SER A 30 -6.66 13.62 4.46
CA SER A 30 -5.30 14.09 4.70
C SER A 30 -4.49 13.02 5.42
N SER A 31 -3.17 13.05 5.20
CA SER A 31 -2.21 12.18 5.88
C SER A 31 -2.40 12.20 7.41
N GLU A 32 -2.49 13.39 7.99
CA GLU A 32 -2.65 13.59 9.44
C GLU A 32 -3.95 12.97 9.97
N LYS A 33 -5.09 13.30 9.34
CA LYS A 33 -6.41 12.78 9.77
C LYS A 33 -6.50 11.26 9.63
N TYR A 34 -5.85 10.69 8.62
CA TYR A 34 -5.79 9.25 8.47
C TYR A 34 -4.94 8.59 9.56
N GLY A 35 -3.81 9.22 9.93
CA GLY A 35 -3.00 8.79 11.07
C GLY A 35 -3.77 8.83 12.39
N ASP A 36 -4.47 9.94 12.68
CA ASP A 36 -5.32 10.08 13.86
C ASP A 36 -6.39 8.99 13.92
N PHE A 37 -7.09 8.77 12.80
CA PHE A 37 -8.08 7.71 12.68
C PHE A 37 -7.50 6.32 13.00
N LEU A 38 -6.29 6.00 12.48
CA LEU A 38 -5.68 4.70 12.75
C LEU A 38 -5.30 4.54 14.23
N CYS A 39 -4.83 5.60 14.90
CA CYS A 39 -4.56 5.58 16.33
C CYS A 39 -5.85 5.40 17.15
N ASP A 40 -6.91 6.14 16.84
CA ASP A 40 -8.20 6.03 17.52
C ASP A 40 -8.78 4.61 17.41
N ILE A 41 -8.72 4.02 16.22
CA ILE A 41 -9.16 2.64 15.99
C ILE A 41 -8.27 1.64 16.73
N PHE A 42 -6.97 1.90 16.82
CA PHE A 42 -6.05 1.04 17.56
C PHE A 42 -6.32 1.04 19.07
N ASP A 43 -6.67 2.18 19.66
CA ASP A 43 -7.02 2.26 21.08
C ASP A 43 -8.24 1.41 21.40
N LEU A 44 -9.26 1.43 20.53
CA LEU A 44 -10.44 0.58 20.65
C LEU A 44 -10.08 -0.90 20.49
N TRP A 45 -9.29 -1.22 19.46
CA TRP A 45 -8.95 -2.60 19.12
C TRP A 45 -8.05 -3.26 20.16
N SER A 46 -6.99 -2.57 20.58
CA SER A 46 -5.94 -3.11 21.46
C SER A 46 -6.43 -3.43 22.88
N LYS A 47 -7.56 -2.86 23.28
CA LYS A 47 -8.16 -3.04 24.60
C LYS A 47 -9.03 -4.29 24.69
N ASP A 48 -9.93 -4.49 23.73
CA ASP A 48 -11.04 -5.45 23.87
C ASP A 48 -11.13 -6.47 22.72
N ASP A 49 -10.43 -6.24 21.60
CA ASP A 49 -10.69 -6.95 20.34
C ASP A 49 -9.53 -7.83 19.84
N VAL A 50 -8.38 -7.84 20.54
CA VAL A 50 -7.23 -8.68 20.18
C VAL A 50 -7.63 -10.15 20.20
N GLY A 51 -7.47 -10.83 19.06
CA GLY A 51 -7.83 -12.24 18.90
C GLY A 51 -9.31 -12.52 18.60
N THR A 52 -10.18 -11.51 18.62
CA THR A 52 -11.62 -11.66 18.32
C THR A 52 -12.05 -10.82 17.10
N ARG A 53 -11.40 -9.68 16.86
CA ARG A 53 -11.55 -8.86 15.64
C ARG A 53 -10.20 -8.67 14.98
N PHE A 54 -10.16 -8.97 13.68
CA PHE A 54 -8.95 -8.86 12.88
C PHE A 54 -9.03 -7.61 12.00
N ILE A 55 -8.09 -6.69 12.20
CA ILE A 55 -7.90 -5.52 11.36
C ILE A 55 -6.66 -5.80 10.50
N PRO A 56 -6.81 -6.14 9.21
CA PRO A 56 -5.71 -6.63 8.39
C PRO A 56 -4.47 -5.72 8.36
N PHE A 57 -4.65 -4.41 8.49
CA PHE A 57 -3.53 -3.47 8.61
C PHE A 57 -2.71 -3.74 9.87
N PHE A 58 -3.34 -3.84 11.04
CA PHE A 58 -2.65 -4.10 12.31
C PHE A 58 -1.97 -5.47 12.31
N GLU A 59 -2.63 -6.49 11.75
CA GLU A 59 -2.04 -7.82 11.54
C GLU A 59 -0.80 -7.75 10.64
N SER A 60 -0.85 -6.94 9.57
CA SER A 60 0.30 -6.75 8.67
C SER A 60 1.46 -6.01 9.35
N VAL A 61 1.16 -5.06 10.24
CA VAL A 61 2.18 -4.36 11.04
C VAL A 61 2.84 -5.34 12.01
N LEU A 62 2.07 -6.16 12.72
CA LEU A 62 2.60 -7.20 13.59
C LEU A 62 3.46 -8.21 12.81
N ALA A 63 2.97 -8.68 11.66
CA ALA A 63 3.73 -9.58 10.77
C ALA A 63 5.09 -8.97 10.38
N ASN A 64 5.11 -7.69 10.01
CA ASN A 64 6.34 -6.98 9.67
C ASN A 64 7.29 -6.81 10.88
N TYR A 65 6.79 -6.60 12.09
CA TYR A 65 7.61 -6.64 13.31
C TYR A 65 8.24 -8.02 13.55
N LEU A 66 7.50 -9.09 13.26
CA LEU A 66 7.96 -10.48 13.39
C LEU A 66 8.83 -10.96 12.22
N GLY A 67 9.03 -10.14 11.18
CA GLY A 67 9.79 -10.50 10.00
C GLY A 67 9.12 -11.57 9.12
N ILE A 68 7.81 -11.76 9.25
CA ILE A 68 7.03 -12.70 8.42
C ILE A 68 6.23 -11.95 7.35
N PRO A 69 5.90 -12.59 6.21
CA PRO A 69 5.14 -11.95 5.15
C PRO A 69 3.76 -11.44 5.62
N PRO A 70 3.42 -10.15 5.40
CA PRO A 70 2.13 -9.61 5.80
C PRO A 70 1.01 -10.08 4.86
N GLY A 71 -0.22 -10.10 5.38
CA GLY A 71 -1.39 -10.59 4.65
C GLY A 71 -1.92 -9.64 3.56
N ILE A 72 -1.49 -8.38 3.52
CA ILE A 72 -1.90 -7.41 2.49
C ILE A 72 -0.68 -6.97 1.67
N CYS A 73 -0.81 -7.03 0.34
CA CYS A 73 0.27 -6.71 -0.61
C CYS A 73 0.83 -5.29 -0.47
N ALA A 74 0.01 -4.32 0.00
CA ALA A 74 0.44 -2.95 0.26
C ALA A 74 1.58 -2.89 1.29
N TRP A 75 1.65 -3.84 2.22
CA TRP A 75 2.66 -3.89 3.29
C TRP A 75 3.82 -4.84 3.01
N CYS A 76 3.85 -5.53 1.87
CA CYS A 76 4.99 -6.37 1.46
C CYS A 76 6.15 -5.51 0.91
N GLU A 77 7.37 -6.05 0.81
CA GLU A 77 8.47 -5.32 0.16
C GLU A 77 8.26 -5.10 -1.35
N THR A 78 7.66 -6.08 -2.02
CA THR A 78 7.41 -6.07 -3.48
C THR A 78 5.92 -6.30 -3.80
N CYS A 79 5.53 -5.95 -5.03
CA CYS A 79 4.23 -6.30 -5.62
C CYS A 79 4.32 -7.60 -6.43
N GLY A 80 3.22 -7.98 -7.11
CA GLY A 80 3.24 -9.01 -8.17
C GLY A 80 2.44 -10.27 -7.85
N ASN A 81 1.81 -10.36 -6.67
CA ASN A 81 1.08 -11.55 -6.25
C ASN A 81 -0.45 -11.47 -6.45
N ASN A 82 -0.99 -10.30 -6.80
CA ASN A 82 -2.42 -10.05 -6.94
C ASN A 82 -2.74 -9.44 -8.31
N VAL A 83 -2.97 -10.28 -9.32
CA VAL A 83 -3.40 -9.85 -10.66
C VAL A 83 -4.91 -9.59 -10.70
N ALA A 84 -5.35 -8.70 -11.59
CA ALA A 84 -6.77 -8.43 -11.82
C ALA A 84 -7.22 -9.10 -13.12
N LEU A 85 -8.32 -9.85 -13.08
CA LEU A 85 -8.96 -10.45 -14.24
C LEU A 85 -10.26 -9.69 -14.52
N GLU A 86 -10.35 -9.09 -15.70
CA GLU A 86 -11.55 -8.42 -16.18
C GLU A 86 -12.50 -9.39 -16.90
N TRP A 87 -13.76 -8.98 -17.01
CA TRP A 87 -14.85 -9.80 -17.57
C TRP A 87 -14.58 -10.27 -19.02
N ASN A 88 -13.80 -9.52 -19.79
CA ASN A 88 -13.41 -9.85 -21.17
C ASN A 88 -12.24 -10.84 -21.26
N GLY A 89 -11.77 -11.34 -20.11
CA GLY A 89 -10.64 -12.26 -20.01
C GLY A 89 -9.28 -11.56 -19.91
N ASP A 90 -9.20 -10.23 -20.00
CA ASP A 90 -7.93 -9.51 -19.88
C ASP A 90 -7.41 -9.57 -18.45
N VAL A 91 -6.11 -9.80 -18.32
CA VAL A 91 -5.42 -9.85 -17.04
C VAL A 91 -4.46 -8.68 -16.93
N TYR A 92 -4.48 -8.00 -15.79
CA TYR A 92 -3.68 -6.83 -15.46
C TYR A 92 -2.81 -7.09 -14.24
N LEU A 93 -1.75 -6.29 -14.10
CA LEU A 93 -0.75 -6.42 -13.03
C LEU A 93 -1.34 -6.30 -11.60
N CYS A 94 -2.41 -5.53 -11.42
CA CYS A 94 -3.10 -5.28 -10.14
C CYS A 94 -4.43 -4.56 -10.40
N ASP A 95 -5.39 -4.68 -9.50
CA ASP A 95 -6.70 -4.00 -9.51
C ASP A 95 -6.61 -2.47 -9.44
N HIS A 96 -5.51 -1.92 -8.92
CA HIS A 96 -5.23 -0.49 -8.97
C HIS A 96 -4.61 0.00 -10.30
N PHE A 97 -4.21 -0.94 -11.17
CA PHE A 97 -3.47 -0.68 -12.40
C PHE A 97 -4.16 -1.36 -13.59
N VAL A 98 -5.44 -1.09 -13.80
CA VAL A 98 -6.26 -1.63 -14.90
C VAL A 98 -6.27 -0.65 -16.09
N TYR A 99 -5.08 -0.34 -16.58
CA TYR A 99 -4.86 0.48 -17.79
C TYR A 99 -4.14 -0.34 -18.86
N PRO A 100 -4.29 -0.02 -20.17
CA PRO A 100 -3.71 -0.82 -21.26
C PRO A 100 -2.21 -1.14 -21.09
N GLU A 101 -1.42 -0.21 -20.59
CA GLU A 101 0.00 -0.35 -20.33
C GLU A 101 0.34 -1.39 -19.24
N TYR A 102 -0.61 -1.71 -18.36
CA TYR A 102 -0.46 -2.70 -17.29
C TYR A 102 -1.11 -4.06 -17.61
N LYS A 103 -1.68 -4.25 -18.80
CA LYS A 103 -2.20 -5.56 -19.25
C LYS A 103 -1.05 -6.57 -19.42
N ILE A 104 -1.15 -7.75 -18.81
CA ILE A 104 -0.16 -8.83 -18.93
C ILE A 104 -0.58 -9.93 -19.91
N GLY A 105 -1.87 -10.06 -20.22
CA GLY A 105 -2.35 -11.06 -21.16
C GLY A 105 -3.87 -11.16 -21.21
N ASN A 106 -4.36 -12.24 -21.83
CA ASN A 106 -5.77 -12.64 -21.78
C ASN A 106 -5.85 -14.14 -21.52
N ILE A 107 -6.72 -14.54 -20.58
CA ILE A 107 -6.86 -15.92 -20.12
C ILE A 107 -7.31 -16.90 -21.21
N SER A 108 -7.97 -16.42 -22.26
CA SER A 108 -8.37 -17.27 -23.41
C SER A 108 -7.19 -17.65 -24.31
N THR A 109 -6.09 -16.91 -24.26
CA THR A 109 -4.92 -17.09 -25.14
C THR A 109 -3.64 -17.47 -24.40
N MET A 110 -3.57 -17.23 -23.08
CA MET A 110 -2.37 -17.43 -22.27
C MET A 110 -2.75 -18.01 -20.92
N SER A 111 -2.00 -19.00 -20.43
CA SER A 111 -2.24 -19.60 -19.11
C SER A 111 -1.83 -18.64 -17.98
N PHE A 112 -2.46 -18.79 -16.81
CA PHE A 112 -2.07 -18.03 -15.61
C PHE A 112 -0.61 -18.24 -15.24
N SER A 113 -0.08 -19.46 -15.38
CA SER A 113 1.33 -19.74 -15.07
C SER A 113 2.28 -18.90 -15.93
N GLN A 114 2.01 -18.82 -17.23
CA GLN A 114 2.81 -18.00 -18.15
C GLN A 114 2.72 -16.50 -17.83
N MET A 115 1.54 -16.01 -17.45
CA MET A 115 1.35 -14.62 -17.04
C MET A 115 2.03 -14.32 -15.69
N ALA A 116 1.95 -15.24 -14.73
CA ALA A 116 2.55 -15.16 -13.40
C ALA A 116 4.09 -15.20 -13.46
N SER A 117 4.66 -15.90 -14.45
CA SER A 117 6.10 -15.96 -14.67
C SER A 117 6.62 -14.89 -15.63
N SER A 118 5.82 -13.87 -15.97
CA SER A 118 6.22 -12.87 -16.97
C SER A 118 7.19 -11.84 -16.40
N ASP A 119 8.16 -11.42 -17.22
CA ASP A 119 9.10 -10.33 -16.87
C ASP A 119 8.36 -9.03 -16.55
N LYS A 120 7.18 -8.82 -17.17
CA LYS A 120 6.32 -7.67 -16.91
C LYS A 120 5.77 -7.67 -15.48
N LEU A 121 5.28 -8.82 -14.99
CA LEU A 121 4.80 -8.95 -13.61
C LEU A 121 5.94 -8.84 -12.61
N PHE A 122 7.08 -9.49 -12.89
CA PHE A 122 8.27 -9.39 -12.05
C PHE A 122 8.79 -7.94 -11.96
N GLY A 123 8.93 -7.26 -13.10
CA GLY A 123 9.39 -5.88 -13.17
C GLY A 123 8.47 -4.90 -12.44
N PHE A 124 7.15 -5.06 -12.56
CA PHE A 124 6.17 -4.31 -11.78
C PHE A 124 6.32 -4.58 -10.28
N GLY A 125 6.50 -5.86 -9.91
CA GLY A 125 6.70 -6.29 -8.52
C GLY A 125 7.91 -5.63 -7.87
N MET A 126 9.06 -5.70 -8.54
CA MET A 126 10.31 -5.06 -8.11
C MET A 126 10.24 -3.54 -8.15
N GLY A 127 9.46 -2.98 -9.07
CA GLY A 127 9.23 -1.53 -9.18
C GLY A 127 8.67 -0.92 -7.91
N LYS A 128 7.91 -1.67 -7.09
CA LYS A 128 7.47 -1.22 -5.77
C LYS A 128 8.66 -0.87 -4.87
N ARG A 129 9.66 -1.74 -4.75
CA ARG A 129 10.84 -1.48 -3.92
C ARG A 129 11.76 -0.45 -4.57
N ASN A 130 12.03 -0.63 -5.86
CA ASN A 130 13.06 0.14 -6.57
C ASN A 130 12.62 1.57 -6.89
N GLY A 131 11.31 1.85 -6.90
CA GLY A 131 10.76 3.19 -7.10
C GLY A 131 10.63 4.02 -5.82
N LEU A 132 11.19 3.55 -4.69
CA LEU A 132 11.17 4.32 -3.44
C LEU A 132 12.26 5.39 -3.44
N PRO A 133 11.96 6.60 -2.93
CA PRO A 133 12.98 7.63 -2.73
C PRO A 133 13.93 7.25 -1.58
N ASP A 134 15.13 7.80 -1.57
CA ASP A 134 16.16 7.49 -0.57
C ASP A 134 15.70 7.77 0.88
N ALA A 135 14.82 8.75 1.05
CA ALA A 135 14.22 9.08 2.34
C ALA A 135 13.45 7.90 2.95
N CYS A 136 12.86 7.02 2.13
CA CYS A 136 12.18 5.82 2.60
C CYS A 136 13.17 4.80 3.17
N PHE A 137 14.32 4.57 2.53
CA PHE A 137 15.32 3.61 3.02
C PHE A 137 15.99 4.06 4.33
N ARG A 138 16.04 5.38 4.58
CA ARG A 138 16.53 5.97 5.84
C ARG A 138 15.47 6.07 6.93
N CYS A 139 14.20 5.80 6.61
CA CYS A 139 13.10 5.91 7.57
C CYS A 139 13.15 4.76 8.59
N PRO A 140 13.04 5.02 9.91
CA PRO A 140 13.04 3.95 10.92
C PRO A 140 11.89 2.95 10.73
N TYR A 141 10.78 3.40 10.14
CA TYR A 141 9.60 2.56 9.89
C TYR A 141 9.60 1.88 8.51
N TYR A 142 10.71 1.93 7.75
CA TYR A 142 10.78 1.33 6.41
C TYR A 142 10.30 -0.12 6.38
N ARG A 143 10.75 -0.94 7.35
CA ARG A 143 10.42 -2.37 7.43
C ARG A 143 8.97 -2.67 7.82
N LEU A 144 8.25 -1.69 8.37
CA LEU A 144 6.83 -1.80 8.68
C LEU A 144 5.96 -1.35 7.51
N CYS A 145 6.47 -0.41 6.72
CA CYS A 145 5.72 0.30 5.68
C CYS A 145 5.98 -0.23 4.26
N PHE A 146 7.26 -0.48 3.93
CA PHE A 146 7.76 -0.74 2.57
C PHE A 146 7.25 0.26 1.51
N GLY A 147 6.96 1.49 1.96
CA GLY A 147 6.38 2.58 1.18
C GLY A 147 4.94 2.39 0.73
N GLU A 148 4.22 1.41 1.27
CA GLU A 148 2.79 1.16 1.00
C GLU A 148 2.49 0.94 -0.51
N CYS A 149 1.24 0.91 -0.95
CA CYS A 149 0.85 0.76 -2.35
C CYS A 149 1.42 1.87 -3.26
N PRO A 150 2.01 1.53 -4.43
CA PRO A 150 2.42 2.51 -5.43
C PRO A 150 1.32 3.46 -5.92
N LYS A 151 0.03 3.07 -5.85
CA LYS A 151 -1.11 3.93 -6.21
C LYS A 151 -1.09 5.27 -5.46
N HIS A 152 -0.60 5.28 -4.22
CA HIS A 152 -0.60 6.46 -3.36
C HIS A 152 0.74 7.22 -3.35
N ARG A 153 1.68 6.89 -4.25
CA ARG A 153 3.06 7.43 -4.25
C ARG A 153 3.26 8.57 -5.23
N PHE A 154 2.54 9.66 -5.03
CA PHE A 154 2.52 10.80 -5.93
C PHE A 154 3.08 12.09 -5.32
N LEU A 155 3.64 12.03 -4.10
CA LEU A 155 4.38 13.16 -3.53
C LEU A 155 5.87 13.11 -3.89
N THR A 156 6.49 14.26 -3.74
CA THR A 156 7.94 14.45 -3.85
C THR A 156 8.53 14.65 -2.46
N THR A 157 9.69 14.07 -2.20
CA THR A 157 10.45 14.32 -0.97
C THR A 157 11.00 15.75 -0.91
N ALA A 158 11.45 16.17 0.27
CA ALA A 158 12.03 17.51 0.46
C ALA A 158 13.28 17.77 -0.40
N ASP A 159 14.03 16.72 -0.75
CA ASP A 159 15.19 16.75 -1.65
C ASP A 159 14.83 16.54 -3.13
N GLY A 160 13.55 16.51 -3.48
CA GLY A 160 13.08 16.51 -4.88
C GLY A 160 12.89 15.13 -5.52
N GLN A 161 13.02 14.03 -4.77
CA GLN A 161 12.81 12.68 -5.32
C GLN A 161 11.30 12.34 -5.36
N PRO A 162 10.76 11.85 -6.48
CA PRO A 162 9.36 11.44 -6.57
C PRO A 162 9.12 10.10 -5.85
N GLY A 163 7.86 9.69 -5.76
CA GLY A 163 7.50 8.36 -5.26
C GLY A 163 7.26 8.29 -3.75
N LEU A 164 7.16 9.44 -3.07
CA LEU A 164 6.78 9.48 -1.66
C LEU A 164 5.27 9.21 -1.53
N ASN A 165 4.90 8.36 -0.56
CA ASN A 165 3.51 8.07 -0.25
C ASN A 165 2.81 9.33 0.31
N ALA A 166 1.60 9.61 -0.17
CA ALA A 166 0.84 10.79 0.23
C ALA A 166 0.29 10.76 1.67
N LEU A 167 0.24 9.58 2.29
CA LEU A 167 -0.17 9.34 3.67
C LEU A 167 1.03 9.03 4.59
N CYS A 168 2.25 9.31 4.13
CA CYS A 168 3.49 8.93 4.82
C CYS A 168 3.53 9.44 6.27
N GLU A 169 3.19 10.71 6.51
CA GLU A 169 3.19 11.28 7.86
C GLU A 169 2.14 10.65 8.79
N GLY A 170 0.96 10.30 8.27
CA GLY A 170 -0.08 9.58 9.01
C GLY A 170 0.39 8.19 9.45
N TYR A 171 1.03 7.45 8.55
CA TYR A 171 1.61 6.14 8.88
C TYR A 171 2.75 6.26 9.89
N LYS A 172 3.66 7.23 9.74
CA LYS A 172 4.73 7.47 10.72
C LYS A 172 4.16 7.76 12.10
N ARG A 173 3.11 8.58 12.20
CA ARG A 173 2.41 8.88 13.46
C ARG A 173 1.85 7.60 14.08
N PHE A 174 1.15 6.79 13.30
CA PHE A 174 0.60 5.51 13.76
C PHE A 174 1.70 4.56 14.26
N PHE A 175 2.79 4.39 13.51
CA PHE A 175 3.89 3.51 13.92
C PHE A 175 4.54 4.00 15.20
N ALA A 176 4.82 5.30 15.31
CA ALA A 176 5.37 5.89 16.53
C ALA A 176 4.45 5.70 17.74
N TYR A 177 3.14 5.91 17.56
CA TYR A 177 2.14 5.79 18.62
C TYR A 177 2.01 4.35 19.15
N THR A 178 2.10 3.37 18.26
CA THR A 178 1.85 1.95 18.58
C THR A 178 3.10 1.13 18.83
N GLU A 179 4.30 1.71 18.64
CA GLU A 179 5.59 1.02 18.67
C GLU A 179 5.79 0.18 19.93
N ALA A 180 5.62 0.77 21.11
CA ALA A 180 5.82 0.09 22.38
C ALA A 180 4.88 -1.11 22.55
N TRP A 181 3.66 -1.01 22.04
CA TRP A 181 2.66 -2.08 22.12
C TRP A 181 3.04 -3.25 21.22
N PHE A 182 3.35 -2.99 19.95
CA PHE A 182 3.73 -4.04 19.01
C PHE A 182 5.05 -4.72 19.38
N ILE A 183 6.05 -3.98 19.87
CA ILE A 183 7.30 -4.57 20.38
C ILE A 183 7.00 -5.53 21.54
N LYS A 184 6.19 -5.11 22.51
CA LYS A 184 5.83 -5.95 23.65
C LYS A 184 5.08 -7.22 23.20
N MET A 185 4.15 -7.08 22.26
CA MET A 185 3.41 -8.22 21.72
C MET A 185 4.34 -9.18 20.96
N GLY A 186 5.23 -8.67 20.11
CA GLY A 186 6.16 -9.48 19.33
C GLY A 186 7.21 -10.22 20.17
N LEU A 187 7.59 -9.68 21.33
CA LEU A 187 8.46 -10.36 22.30
C LEU A 187 7.73 -11.41 23.15
N SER A 188 6.39 -11.45 23.09
CA SER A 188 5.58 -12.41 23.84
C SER A 188 5.26 -13.69 23.06
N VAL A 189 5.77 -13.81 21.82
CA VAL A 189 5.64 -14.97 20.92
C VAL A 189 6.96 -15.71 20.85
#